data_AF-A0A7S3ZVX4-F1
#
_entry.id   AF-A0A7S3ZVX4-F1
#
_cell.length_a   1.000
_cell.length_b   1.000
_cell.length_c   1.000
_cell.angle_alpha   90.00
_cell.angle_beta   90.00
_cell.angle_gamma   90.00
#
_symmetry.space_group_name_H-M   'P 1'
#
loop_
_entity.id
_entity.type
_entity.pdbx_description
1 polymer ?
#
loop_
_entity_poly.entity_id
_entity_poly.type
_entity_poly.pdbx_seq_one_letter_code
_entity_poly.pdbx_strand_id
1 'polypeptide(L)'
;MRVHLALSILAAVAAAVTMPPPEKKQRTHTHQQPNPPVFPASVVVFAPDDANITERMAARSEVLNDRARGHFSSERLAFLFKPGRYDVEAKIGYYTSVTGLGASPYDVVFAGERGVYVDAMDPQQAGSLDTFWRSGDNFRHEASTGFRWAVSQAAPLRRIVAAGDLELFDPTAQVNYASGGYLGNSIVEGSLILGSQQQWINRNVQMNGATGGAWSNVYVGCAGAVAAPSAAGAEPRVSVVDQAPVVAAKPYIVIDEATGRYDLRVPLVAKDVVGAALDAPYRDVPFESVFVADASRHGARHINEALARGLDVVLAPGIFELESSIRMARPGAVVMGLGYATLVAPASGAPCVIANDAGGMRLASVVLQASEVPAGDSSLLRWGGDGSETDPSVLSDVFARVGGPGSLKVRASVMVHVAASHVILDNLWLWRADHAELAPGEQPRSRPVHESNCGVSSPPLLNRGLHAIDATPAR
;
A
#
# COMPACT_ATOMS: atom_id res chain seq x y z
N MET A 1 15.81 23.32 88.07
CA MET A 1 16.68 23.15 86.88
C MET A 1 15.81 22.69 85.73
N ARG A 2 15.70 23.52 84.69
CA ARG A 2 14.96 23.23 83.45
C ARG A 2 15.77 22.23 82.62
N VAL A 3 15.14 21.19 82.09
CA VAL A 3 15.70 20.37 81.01
C VAL A 3 14.67 20.40 79.86
N HIS A 4 15.07 21.04 78.77
CA HIS A 4 14.36 21.06 77.49
C HIS A 4 14.50 19.70 76.82
N LEU A 5 13.39 19.05 76.48
CA LEU A 5 13.39 17.90 75.59
C LEU A 5 13.00 18.37 74.18
N ALA A 6 13.96 18.33 73.27
CA ALA A 6 13.78 18.67 71.87
C ALA A 6 12.98 17.57 71.15
N LEU A 7 11.95 17.98 70.40
CA LEU A 7 11.13 17.11 69.56
C LEU A 7 11.78 17.06 68.17
N SER A 8 12.42 15.94 67.82
CA SER A 8 12.95 15.69 66.47
C SER A 8 11.91 14.95 65.64
N ILE A 9 11.36 15.62 64.62
CA ILE A 9 10.46 15.01 63.62
C ILE A 9 11.35 14.29 62.59
N LEU A 10 11.27 12.95 62.56
CA LEU A 10 11.91 12.12 61.54
C LEU A 10 10.92 11.92 60.38
N ALA A 11 11.20 12.52 59.22
CA ALA A 11 10.44 12.28 57.99
C ALA A 11 10.80 10.90 57.42
N ALA A 12 9.83 9.99 57.36
CA ALA A 12 9.98 8.71 56.68
C ALA A 12 9.84 8.91 55.16
N VAL A 13 10.93 8.73 54.42
CA VAL A 13 10.90 8.62 52.95
C VAL A 13 10.46 7.20 52.60
N ALA A 14 9.23 7.05 52.11
CA ALA A 14 8.76 5.78 51.57
C ALA A 14 9.40 5.57 50.18
N ALA A 15 10.36 4.65 50.10
CA ALA A 15 10.86 4.14 48.82
C ALA A 15 9.75 3.31 48.17
N ALA A 16 9.15 3.84 47.11
CA ALA A 16 8.24 3.08 46.26
C ALA A 16 9.03 2.01 45.52
N VAL A 17 8.88 0.75 45.93
CA VAL A 17 9.33 -0.40 45.13
C VAL A 17 8.44 -0.46 43.90
N THR A 18 8.94 0.03 42.77
CA THR A 18 8.31 -0.16 41.47
C THR A 18 8.45 -1.62 41.10
N MET A 19 7.36 -2.38 41.22
CA MET A 19 7.31 -3.71 40.64
C MET A 19 7.43 -3.58 39.10
N PRO A 20 8.28 -4.38 38.44
CA PRO A 20 8.28 -4.43 36.99
C PRO A 20 6.90 -4.85 36.49
N PRO A 21 6.44 -4.32 35.34
CA PRO A 21 5.17 -4.73 34.75
C PRO A 21 5.17 -6.25 34.50
N PRO A 22 4.02 -6.92 34.63
CA PRO A 22 3.95 -8.36 34.40
C PRO A 22 4.35 -8.66 32.95
N GLU A 23 5.34 -9.53 32.78
CA GLU A 23 5.69 -10.09 31.47
C GLU A 23 4.42 -10.67 30.82
N LYS A 24 4.04 -10.13 29.65
CA LYS A 24 3.05 -10.76 28.79
C LYS A 24 3.60 -12.13 28.39
N LYS A 25 3.06 -13.20 28.96
CA LYS A 25 3.33 -14.58 28.53
C LYS A 25 3.19 -14.66 27.00
N GLN A 26 4.30 -14.86 26.29
CA GLN A 26 4.28 -15.23 24.88
C GLN A 26 3.45 -16.51 24.76
N ARG A 27 2.33 -16.42 24.04
CA ARG A 27 1.51 -17.58 23.71
C ARG A 27 2.34 -18.46 22.78
N THR A 28 2.66 -19.68 23.21
CA THR A 28 3.26 -20.71 22.36
C THR A 28 2.22 -21.14 21.33
N HIS A 29 2.28 -20.59 20.12
CA HIS A 29 1.40 -20.94 19.01
C HIS A 29 1.79 -22.32 18.45
N THR A 30 0.90 -23.31 18.62
CA THR A 30 1.04 -24.70 18.13
C THR A 30 0.68 -24.88 16.65
N HIS A 31 0.54 -23.79 15.88
CA HIS A 31 0.16 -23.80 14.47
C HIS A 31 1.25 -23.18 13.62
N GLN A 32 2.39 -23.85 13.50
CA GLN A 32 3.56 -23.33 12.80
C GLN A 32 3.36 -23.40 11.28
N GLN A 33 3.36 -22.24 10.64
CA GLN A 33 3.54 -22.08 9.20
C GLN A 33 5.03 -22.25 8.83
N PRO A 34 5.38 -22.55 7.57
CA PRO A 34 6.79 -22.69 7.19
C PRO A 34 7.53 -21.34 7.24
N ASN A 35 8.78 -21.36 7.72
CA ASN A 35 9.70 -20.23 7.66
C ASN A 35 11.10 -20.74 7.27
N PRO A 36 11.57 -20.54 6.02
CA PRO A 36 11.03 -19.64 4.99
C PRO A 36 9.61 -19.97 4.53
N PRO A 37 8.78 -18.97 4.18
CA PRO A 37 7.47 -19.19 3.59
C PRO A 37 7.56 -19.96 2.27
N VAL A 38 6.56 -20.81 2.03
CA VAL A 38 6.38 -21.46 0.73
C VAL A 38 5.54 -20.52 -0.14
N PHE A 39 6.21 -19.81 -1.04
CA PHE A 39 5.53 -18.96 -2.02
C PHE A 39 5.12 -19.73 -3.29
N PRO A 40 4.00 -19.37 -3.95
CA PRO A 40 3.68 -19.88 -5.27
C PRO A 40 4.61 -19.29 -6.35
N ALA A 41 4.57 -19.86 -7.56
CA ALA A 41 5.43 -19.45 -8.67
C ALA A 41 5.20 -18.00 -9.15
N SER A 42 4.09 -17.36 -8.75
CA SER A 42 3.81 -15.94 -9.00
C SER A 42 4.62 -14.99 -8.11
N VAL A 43 5.32 -15.51 -7.09
CA VAL A 43 6.33 -14.78 -6.32
C VAL A 43 7.70 -15.30 -6.74
N VAL A 44 8.56 -14.39 -7.20
CA VAL A 44 9.94 -14.72 -7.56
C VAL A 44 10.85 -13.99 -6.59
N VAL A 45 11.66 -14.76 -5.86
CA VAL A 45 12.66 -14.22 -4.93
C VAL A 45 14.02 -14.29 -5.60
N PHE A 46 14.70 -13.15 -5.72
CA PHE A 46 16.06 -13.05 -6.24
C PHE A 46 17.06 -12.83 -5.10
N ALA A 47 18.23 -13.45 -5.24
CA ALA A 47 19.43 -13.15 -4.47
C ALA A 47 20.43 -12.38 -5.35
N PRO A 48 21.40 -11.65 -4.77
CA PRO A 48 22.35 -10.85 -5.54
C PRO A 48 23.22 -11.65 -6.53
N ASP A 49 23.42 -12.93 -6.26
CA ASP A 49 24.22 -13.86 -7.06
C ASP A 49 23.40 -14.67 -8.09
N ASP A 50 22.08 -14.46 -8.15
CA ASP A 50 21.24 -15.06 -9.19
C ASP A 50 21.67 -14.59 -10.58
N ALA A 51 21.85 -15.52 -11.51
CA ALA A 51 22.13 -15.20 -12.90
C ALA A 51 20.85 -14.77 -13.66
N ASN A 52 21.03 -13.90 -14.66
CA ASN A 52 20.03 -13.51 -15.65
C ASN A 52 18.73 -12.96 -15.03
N ILE A 53 18.84 -12.14 -13.97
CA ILE A 53 17.68 -11.60 -13.25
C ILE A 53 16.79 -10.80 -14.21
N THR A 54 17.38 -9.91 -15.03
CA THR A 54 16.65 -9.09 -16.00
C THR A 54 15.87 -9.93 -17.00
N GLU A 55 16.50 -10.94 -17.61
CA GLU A 55 15.85 -11.83 -18.58
C GLU A 55 14.73 -12.65 -17.92
N ARG A 56 14.96 -13.13 -16.69
CA ARG A 56 13.94 -13.85 -15.92
C ARG A 56 12.75 -12.97 -15.59
N MET A 57 12.97 -11.70 -15.21
CA MET A 57 11.89 -10.74 -14.98
C MET A 57 11.12 -10.48 -16.27
N ALA A 58 11.81 -10.14 -17.35
CA ALA A 58 11.20 -9.84 -18.65
C ALA A 58 10.36 -11.01 -19.18
N ALA A 59 10.87 -12.24 -19.09
CA ALA A 59 10.15 -13.43 -19.52
C ALA A 59 8.90 -13.70 -18.68
N ARG A 60 8.93 -13.36 -17.38
CA ARG A 60 7.78 -13.53 -16.48
C ARG A 60 6.72 -12.45 -16.69
N SER A 61 7.13 -11.21 -16.97
CA SER A 61 6.23 -10.05 -17.08
C SER A 61 5.93 -9.64 -18.52
N GLU A 62 6.20 -10.48 -19.52
CA GLU A 62 6.03 -10.15 -20.93
C GLU A 62 4.61 -9.66 -21.26
N VAL A 63 3.58 -10.39 -20.81
CA VAL A 63 2.16 -10.02 -20.97
C VAL A 63 1.85 -8.73 -20.21
N LEU A 64 2.40 -8.59 -19.01
CA LEU A 64 2.13 -7.45 -18.11
C LEU A 64 2.83 -6.16 -18.56
N ASN A 65 3.89 -6.26 -19.35
CA ASN A 65 4.60 -5.13 -19.97
C ASN A 65 4.00 -4.70 -21.31
N ASP A 66 3.06 -5.46 -21.84
CA ASP A 66 2.29 -5.14 -23.03
C ASP A 66 1.00 -4.44 -22.62
N ARG A 67 0.73 -3.24 -23.17
CA ARG A 67 -0.47 -2.49 -22.83
C ARG A 67 -1.77 -3.21 -23.19
N ALA A 68 -1.85 -3.75 -24.41
CA ALA A 68 -3.07 -4.33 -24.93
C ALA A 68 -3.43 -5.63 -24.20
N ARG A 69 -2.43 -6.43 -23.83
CA ARG A 69 -2.62 -7.70 -23.13
C ARG A 69 -2.62 -7.55 -21.60
N GLY A 70 -1.81 -6.64 -21.08
CA GLY A 70 -1.52 -6.51 -19.65
C GLY A 70 -2.59 -5.78 -18.86
N HIS A 71 -3.25 -4.77 -19.46
CA HIS A 71 -4.14 -3.87 -18.74
C HIS A 71 -5.25 -4.62 -17.97
N PHE A 72 -5.92 -5.58 -18.60
CA PHE A 72 -6.96 -6.40 -17.94
C PHE A 72 -6.57 -7.86 -17.72
N SER A 73 -5.26 -8.16 -17.80
CA SER A 73 -4.74 -9.51 -17.58
C SER A 73 -5.16 -10.11 -16.23
N SER A 74 -5.28 -11.43 -16.20
CA SER A 74 -5.42 -12.20 -14.96
C SER A 74 -4.08 -12.51 -14.28
N GLU A 75 -2.95 -12.25 -14.96
CA GLU A 75 -1.61 -12.47 -14.42
C GLU A 75 -1.30 -11.48 -13.29
N ARG A 76 -0.60 -11.96 -12.27
CA ARG A 76 -0.20 -11.23 -11.07
C ARG A 76 1.20 -11.65 -10.69
N LEU A 77 2.10 -10.70 -10.40
CA LEU A 77 3.49 -11.01 -10.08
C LEU A 77 4.03 -10.18 -8.91
N ALA A 78 4.85 -10.82 -8.09
CA ALA A 78 5.69 -10.13 -7.11
C ALA A 78 7.16 -10.54 -7.30
N PHE A 79 8.01 -9.55 -7.52
CA PHE A 79 9.46 -9.71 -7.53
C PHE A 79 10.01 -9.23 -6.19
N LEU A 80 10.58 -10.15 -5.41
CA LEU A 80 11.18 -9.88 -4.11
C LEU A 80 12.69 -9.98 -4.22
N PHE A 81 13.41 -9.01 -3.67
CA PHE A 81 14.86 -8.95 -3.72
C PHE A 81 15.44 -9.06 -2.31
N LYS A 82 16.28 -10.08 -2.07
CA LYS A 82 17.04 -10.18 -0.83
C LYS A 82 18.03 -9.00 -0.71
N PRO A 83 18.51 -8.68 0.51
CA PRO A 83 19.58 -7.70 0.67
C PRO A 83 20.76 -7.94 -0.28
N GLY A 84 21.33 -6.84 -0.79
CA GLY A 84 22.48 -6.81 -1.68
C GLY A 84 22.36 -5.76 -2.78
N ARG A 85 23.37 -5.74 -3.66
CA ARG A 85 23.44 -4.84 -4.82
C ARG A 85 23.12 -5.59 -6.09
N TYR A 86 22.29 -4.98 -6.93
CA TYR A 86 21.79 -5.54 -8.18
C TYR A 86 22.13 -4.63 -9.35
N ASP A 87 22.78 -5.19 -10.36
CA ASP A 87 22.90 -4.60 -11.69
C ASP A 87 21.85 -5.25 -12.58
N VAL A 88 20.64 -4.67 -12.55
CA VAL A 88 19.48 -5.20 -13.27
C VAL A 88 18.68 -4.07 -13.90
N GLU A 89 18.13 -4.37 -15.06
CA GLU A 89 17.01 -3.64 -15.63
C GLU A 89 15.70 -4.34 -15.23
N ALA A 90 14.85 -3.64 -14.47
CA ALA A 90 13.63 -4.15 -13.88
C ALA A 90 12.42 -3.30 -14.32
N LYS A 91 11.90 -3.56 -15.52
CA LYS A 91 10.68 -2.94 -16.04
C LYS A 91 9.46 -3.46 -15.30
N ILE A 92 8.66 -2.56 -14.73
CA ILE A 92 7.46 -2.93 -13.95
C ILE A 92 6.17 -2.65 -14.75
N GLY A 93 5.53 -3.74 -15.16
CA GLY A 93 4.27 -3.75 -15.90
C GLY A 93 3.02 -3.68 -15.03
N TYR A 94 1.86 -3.93 -15.63
CA TYR A 94 0.60 -4.09 -14.90
C TYR A 94 0.67 -5.22 -13.87
N TYR A 95 -0.11 -5.09 -12.82
CA TYR A 95 -0.25 -6.03 -11.71
C TYR A 95 1.05 -6.65 -11.17
N THR A 96 2.11 -5.85 -11.15
CA THR A 96 3.45 -6.27 -10.75
C THR A 96 3.92 -5.44 -9.57
N SER A 97 4.39 -6.08 -8.50
CA SER A 97 5.06 -5.41 -7.39
C SER A 97 6.54 -5.77 -7.36
N VAL A 98 7.41 -4.79 -7.10
CA VAL A 98 8.83 -5.01 -6.79
C VAL A 98 9.12 -4.57 -5.35
N THR A 99 9.74 -5.45 -4.57
CA THR A 99 9.94 -5.22 -3.14
C THR A 99 11.31 -5.69 -2.68
N GLY A 100 12.04 -4.85 -1.94
CA GLY A 100 13.23 -5.26 -1.21
C GLY A 100 12.88 -5.90 0.13
N LEU A 101 13.54 -7.01 0.47
CA LEU A 101 13.36 -7.78 1.71
C LEU A 101 14.29 -7.31 2.84
N GLY A 102 14.97 -6.18 2.67
CA GLY A 102 15.82 -5.57 3.68
C GLY A 102 15.07 -5.08 4.90
N ALA A 103 15.74 -5.02 6.05
CA ALA A 103 15.21 -4.30 7.21
C ALA A 103 15.08 -2.80 6.92
N SER A 104 15.97 -2.29 6.07
CA SER A 104 16.06 -0.93 5.59
C SER A 104 16.05 -0.90 4.05
N PRO A 105 15.52 0.17 3.40
CA PRO A 105 15.65 0.28 1.95
C PRO A 105 17.10 0.39 1.47
N TYR A 106 18.05 0.74 2.33
CA TYR A 106 19.48 0.74 2.00
C TYR A 106 20.07 -0.66 1.83
N ASP A 107 19.40 -1.71 2.32
CA ASP A 107 19.91 -3.07 2.25
C ASP A 107 19.72 -3.68 0.85
N VAL A 108 18.79 -3.18 0.04
CA VAL A 108 18.52 -3.64 -1.33
C VAL A 108 18.76 -2.48 -2.29
N VAL A 109 19.79 -2.58 -3.12
CA VAL A 109 20.24 -1.46 -3.94
C VAL A 109 20.26 -1.85 -5.42
N PHE A 110 19.56 -1.08 -6.24
CA PHE A 110 19.61 -1.17 -7.71
C PHE A 110 20.62 -0.15 -8.23
N ALA A 111 21.77 -0.62 -8.73
CA ALA A 111 22.92 0.23 -9.07
C ALA A 111 23.44 0.03 -10.51
N GLY A 112 22.68 -0.68 -11.34
CA GLY A 112 23.01 -0.90 -12.75
C GLY A 112 22.80 0.32 -13.64
N GLU A 113 22.70 0.08 -14.95
CA GLU A 113 22.43 1.17 -15.90
C GLU A 113 21.02 1.76 -15.71
N ARG A 114 19.98 0.93 -15.56
CA ARG A 114 18.57 1.36 -15.49
C ARG A 114 17.90 1.16 -14.14
N GLY A 115 18.14 0.03 -13.46
CA GLY A 115 17.47 -0.29 -12.20
C GLY A 115 15.98 -0.60 -12.37
N VAL A 116 15.18 -0.25 -11.37
CA VAL A 116 13.71 -0.38 -11.39
C VAL A 116 13.10 0.81 -12.11
N TYR A 117 12.23 0.58 -13.09
CA TYR A 117 11.61 1.69 -13.80
C TYR A 117 10.22 1.37 -14.36
N VAL A 118 9.49 2.44 -14.64
CA VAL A 118 8.23 2.42 -15.39
C VAL A 118 8.25 3.55 -16.41
N ASP A 119 8.02 3.18 -17.67
CA ASP A 119 7.74 4.12 -18.77
C ASP A 119 6.24 4.20 -19.04
N ALA A 120 5.83 5.18 -19.86
CA ALA A 120 4.45 5.29 -20.32
C ALA A 120 4.00 4.00 -21.04
N MET A 121 2.81 3.50 -20.70
CA MET A 121 2.22 2.34 -21.38
C MET A 121 1.69 2.66 -22.78
N ASP A 122 1.34 3.92 -23.07
CA ASP A 122 0.90 4.39 -24.38
C ASP A 122 1.64 5.66 -24.82
N PRO A 123 2.96 5.59 -25.08
CA PRO A 123 3.79 6.78 -25.29
C PRO A 123 3.40 7.60 -26.53
N GLN A 124 2.57 7.06 -27.41
CA GLN A 124 2.16 7.70 -28.67
C GLN A 124 0.83 8.44 -28.57
N GLN A 125 -0.10 7.98 -27.73
CA GLN A 125 -1.47 8.52 -27.71
C GLN A 125 -1.94 9.01 -26.34
N ALA A 126 -1.70 8.25 -25.27
CA ALA A 126 -2.25 8.55 -23.95
C ALA A 126 -1.18 8.80 -22.86
N GLY A 127 0.09 8.61 -23.19
CA GLY A 127 1.18 8.68 -22.24
C GLY A 127 1.04 7.64 -21.13
N SER A 128 1.06 8.12 -19.89
CA SER A 128 0.94 7.31 -18.68
C SER A 128 -0.48 7.23 -18.12
N LEU A 129 -1.50 7.80 -18.80
CA LEU A 129 -2.86 7.94 -18.27
C LEU A 129 -3.54 6.62 -17.88
N ASP A 130 -3.09 5.49 -18.44
CA ASP A 130 -3.56 4.15 -18.08
C ASP A 130 -2.46 3.25 -17.49
N THR A 131 -1.37 3.85 -17.01
CA THR A 131 -0.23 3.13 -16.40
C THR A 131 -0.51 2.83 -14.93
N PHE A 132 -1.49 1.95 -14.68
CA PHE A 132 -2.03 1.59 -13.36
C PHE A 132 -1.39 0.34 -12.75
N TRP A 133 -1.80 0.01 -11.52
CA TRP A 133 -1.65 -1.31 -10.91
C TRP A 133 -0.21 -1.82 -10.83
N ARG A 134 0.72 -1.06 -10.23
CA ARG A 134 2.09 -1.52 -9.98
C ARG A 134 2.69 -0.87 -8.72
N SER A 135 3.61 -1.52 -8.03
CA SER A 135 4.19 -0.90 -6.83
C SER A 135 5.69 -1.13 -6.70
N GLY A 136 6.35 -0.18 -6.03
CA GLY A 136 7.73 -0.30 -5.59
C GLY A 136 7.84 -0.06 -4.09
N ASP A 137 8.50 -0.98 -3.38
CA ASP A 137 8.59 -0.97 -1.93
C ASP A 137 10.00 -1.29 -1.40
N ASN A 138 10.50 -0.49 -0.46
CA ASN A 138 11.63 -0.84 0.42
C ASN A 138 12.96 -1.15 -0.31
N PHE A 139 13.43 -0.24 -1.16
CA PHE A 139 14.73 -0.36 -1.83
C PHE A 139 15.37 1.01 -2.09
N ARG A 140 16.67 0.99 -2.38
CA ARG A 140 17.44 2.13 -2.84
C ARG A 140 17.70 2.04 -4.34
N HIS A 141 17.53 3.15 -5.04
CA HIS A 141 17.76 3.26 -6.47
C HIS A 141 18.93 4.20 -6.75
N GLU A 142 20.01 3.65 -7.31
CA GLU A 142 21.26 4.34 -7.66
C GLU A 142 21.63 4.18 -9.14
N ALA A 143 20.72 3.71 -9.99
CA ALA A 143 21.04 3.43 -11.37
C ALA A 143 21.45 4.69 -12.16
N SER A 144 22.37 4.54 -13.10
CA SER A 144 23.04 5.68 -13.75
C SER A 144 22.15 6.49 -14.70
N THR A 145 21.09 5.89 -15.25
CA THR A 145 20.15 6.56 -16.18
C THR A 145 18.98 7.24 -15.47
N GLY A 146 19.02 7.34 -14.14
CA GLY A 146 17.99 7.99 -13.32
C GLY A 146 16.82 7.06 -12.97
N PHE A 147 15.97 7.50 -12.04
CA PHE A 147 14.81 6.73 -11.61
C PHE A 147 13.53 7.28 -12.22
N ARG A 148 12.94 6.55 -13.16
CA ARG A 148 11.64 6.88 -13.74
C ARG A 148 10.53 5.99 -13.22
N TRP A 149 9.46 6.61 -12.76
CA TRP A 149 8.21 5.99 -12.33
C TRP A 149 7.02 6.71 -12.97
N ALA A 150 6.92 6.64 -14.31
CA ALA A 150 5.88 7.29 -15.08
C ALA A 150 4.55 6.55 -14.96
N VAL A 151 3.68 6.97 -14.03
CA VAL A 151 2.48 6.21 -13.65
C VAL A 151 1.22 7.07 -13.53
N SER A 152 0.08 6.41 -13.40
CA SER A 152 -1.18 7.02 -12.95
C SER A 152 -1.66 6.44 -11.61
N GLN A 153 -2.96 6.28 -11.37
CA GLN A 153 -3.49 5.85 -10.07
C GLN A 153 -3.13 4.39 -9.71
N ALA A 154 -3.24 4.09 -8.41
CA ALA A 154 -2.91 2.79 -7.82
C ALA A 154 -1.51 2.28 -8.19
N ALA A 155 -0.54 3.20 -8.23
CA ALA A 155 0.85 2.89 -8.55
C ALA A 155 1.87 3.42 -7.52
N PRO A 156 1.76 3.03 -6.24
CA PRO A 156 2.52 3.67 -5.15
C PRO A 156 4.01 3.32 -5.17
N LEU A 157 4.81 4.30 -4.75
CA LEU A 157 6.17 4.09 -4.23
C LEU A 157 6.18 4.31 -2.72
N ARG A 158 6.77 3.36 -1.96
CA ARG A 158 6.87 3.45 -0.50
C ARG A 158 8.24 2.99 0.00
N ARG A 159 8.77 3.64 1.06
CA ARG A 159 10.09 3.29 1.63
C ARG A 159 11.18 3.25 0.55
N ILE A 160 11.19 4.24 -0.32
CA ILE A 160 12.18 4.35 -1.39
C ILE A 160 13.31 5.28 -0.95
N VAL A 161 14.54 4.96 -1.35
CA VAL A 161 15.63 5.92 -1.36
C VAL A 161 16.09 6.12 -2.80
N ALA A 162 15.69 7.23 -3.43
CA ALA A 162 16.18 7.61 -4.74
C ALA A 162 17.47 8.43 -4.56
N ALA A 163 18.60 7.90 -5.02
CA ALA A 163 19.90 8.55 -4.85
C ALA A 163 20.11 9.75 -5.79
N GLY A 164 19.33 9.80 -6.88
CA GLY A 164 19.28 10.92 -7.81
C GLY A 164 17.87 11.48 -7.92
N ASP A 165 17.58 12.06 -9.08
CA ASP A 165 16.24 12.56 -9.41
C ASP A 165 15.24 11.40 -9.56
N LEU A 166 14.00 11.67 -9.14
CA LEU A 166 12.85 10.79 -9.35
C LEU A 166 11.88 11.43 -10.34
N GLU A 167 11.83 10.91 -11.57
CA GLU A 167 10.91 11.34 -12.62
C GLU A 167 9.57 10.61 -12.50
N LEU A 168 8.48 11.35 -12.30
CA LEU A 168 7.13 10.78 -12.17
C LEU A 168 6.33 10.81 -13.48
N PHE A 169 6.97 11.17 -14.58
CA PHE A 169 6.38 11.21 -15.92
C PHE A 169 7.37 10.63 -16.93
N ASP A 170 6.89 10.38 -18.15
CA ASP A 170 7.75 9.95 -19.24
C ASP A 170 8.08 11.14 -20.18
N PRO A 171 9.26 11.76 -20.05
CA PRO A 171 9.67 12.85 -20.94
C PRO A 171 9.95 12.37 -22.38
N THR A 172 10.10 11.07 -22.60
CA THR A 172 10.41 10.49 -23.91
C THR A 172 9.18 10.14 -24.72
N ALA A 173 7.99 10.16 -24.09
CA ALA A 173 6.71 9.93 -24.74
C ALA A 173 6.30 11.13 -25.61
N GLN A 174 5.75 10.85 -26.80
CA GLN A 174 5.19 11.87 -27.69
C GLN A 174 3.98 12.55 -27.04
N VAL A 175 3.14 11.77 -26.38
CA VAL A 175 2.12 12.26 -25.45
C VAL A 175 2.56 11.88 -24.05
N ASN A 176 2.82 12.86 -23.20
CA ASN A 176 3.39 12.63 -21.88
C ASN A 176 2.37 12.86 -20.75
N TYR A 177 1.06 12.83 -21.01
CA TYR A 177 0.06 12.98 -19.96
C TYR A 177 0.19 11.89 -18.88
N ALA A 178 0.05 12.27 -17.62
CA ALA A 178 0.10 11.37 -16.48
C ALA A 178 -0.87 11.83 -15.39
N SER A 179 -1.49 10.88 -14.67
CA SER A 179 -2.54 11.16 -13.67
C SER A 179 -2.32 10.35 -12.39
N GLY A 180 -1.12 10.46 -11.85
CA GLY A 180 -0.72 9.90 -10.57
C GLY A 180 -1.30 10.71 -9.40
N GLY A 181 -0.81 10.51 -8.19
CA GLY A 181 -0.01 9.40 -7.76
C GLY A 181 0.36 9.57 -6.29
N TYR A 182 1.08 8.58 -5.75
CA TYR A 182 1.39 8.53 -4.34
C TYR A 182 2.85 8.14 -4.12
N LEU A 183 3.58 8.99 -3.39
CA LEU A 183 4.90 8.69 -2.84
C LEU A 183 4.87 8.83 -1.31
N GLY A 184 5.18 7.74 -0.61
CA GLY A 184 5.05 7.67 0.85
C GLY A 184 6.33 7.25 1.56
N ASN A 185 6.64 7.87 2.70
CA ASN A 185 7.71 7.45 3.61
C ASN A 185 9.06 7.20 2.90
N SER A 186 9.54 8.16 2.12
CA SER A 186 10.64 7.97 1.16
C SER A 186 11.63 9.14 1.17
N ILE A 187 12.84 8.91 0.67
CA ILE A 187 13.90 9.90 0.51
C ILE A 187 14.20 10.07 -0.98
N VAL A 188 14.19 11.31 -1.47
CA VAL A 188 14.66 11.68 -2.80
C VAL A 188 15.85 12.63 -2.60
N GLU A 189 17.06 12.12 -2.82
CA GLU A 189 18.32 12.85 -2.64
C GLU A 189 18.52 13.91 -3.73
N GLY A 190 17.99 13.65 -4.93
CA GLY A 190 17.85 14.63 -6.01
C GLY A 190 16.51 15.40 -5.96
N SER A 191 16.09 15.88 -7.13
CA SER A 191 14.80 16.54 -7.30
C SER A 191 13.69 15.53 -7.57
N LEU A 192 12.52 15.78 -6.97
CA LEU A 192 11.28 15.14 -7.37
C LEU A 192 10.75 15.85 -8.62
N ILE A 193 10.74 15.18 -9.77
CA ILE A 193 10.31 15.76 -11.05
C ILE A 193 8.91 15.25 -11.37
N LEU A 194 7.90 16.05 -11.04
CA LEU A 194 6.50 15.74 -11.32
C LEU A 194 6.18 15.87 -12.82
N GLY A 195 6.88 16.77 -13.52
CA GLY A 195 6.71 16.96 -14.97
C GLY A 195 5.27 17.29 -15.35
N SER A 196 4.68 16.48 -16.23
CA SER A 196 3.31 16.62 -16.74
C SER A 196 2.23 15.97 -15.87
N GLN A 197 2.56 15.50 -14.67
CA GLN A 197 1.59 14.92 -13.74
C GLN A 197 0.45 15.89 -13.45
N GLN A 198 -0.79 15.43 -13.66
CA GLN A 198 -1.99 16.20 -13.38
C GLN A 198 -2.09 16.57 -11.89
N GLN A 199 -1.90 15.57 -11.05
CA GLN A 199 -1.87 15.73 -9.60
C GLN A 199 -0.88 14.74 -8.97
N TRP A 200 -0.50 15.00 -7.71
CA TRP A 200 0.31 14.08 -6.93
C TRP A 200 0.19 14.33 -5.43
N ILE A 201 0.31 13.28 -4.62
CA ILE A 201 0.51 13.39 -3.17
C ILE A 201 1.84 12.79 -2.71
N ASN A 202 2.58 13.58 -1.93
CA ASN A 202 3.77 13.17 -1.21
C ASN A 202 3.46 13.18 0.28
N ARG A 203 3.63 12.04 0.97
CA ARG A 203 3.44 11.93 2.41
C ARG A 203 4.70 11.42 3.10
N ASN A 204 5.21 12.18 4.06
CA ASN A 204 6.42 11.83 4.80
C ASN A 204 7.61 11.56 3.86
N VAL A 205 7.85 12.50 2.93
CA VAL A 205 8.95 12.43 1.97
C VAL A 205 10.01 13.45 2.35
N GLN A 206 11.26 13.01 2.46
CA GLN A 206 12.42 13.90 2.48
C GLN A 206 12.81 14.17 1.02
N MET A 207 12.87 15.43 0.61
CA MET A 207 13.17 15.81 -0.78
C MET A 207 14.15 16.97 -0.85
N ASN A 208 14.94 17.00 -1.93
CA ASN A 208 15.87 18.09 -2.22
C ASN A 208 15.33 19.08 -3.28
N GLY A 209 14.02 19.09 -3.46
CA GLY A 209 13.32 19.96 -4.39
C GLY A 209 12.18 19.21 -5.08
N ALA A 210 11.23 19.98 -5.60
CA ALA A 210 10.17 19.45 -6.44
C ALA A 210 9.93 20.41 -7.61
N THR A 211 9.77 19.87 -8.83
CA THR A 211 9.52 20.69 -10.03
C THR A 211 8.40 20.09 -10.89
N GLY A 212 7.70 20.97 -11.61
CA GLY A 212 6.57 20.58 -12.47
C GLY A 212 5.26 20.34 -11.72
N GLY A 213 4.40 19.54 -12.35
CA GLY A 213 3.01 19.31 -11.95
C GLY A 213 2.06 20.31 -12.62
N ALA A 214 0.90 19.82 -13.05
CA ALA A 214 -0.03 20.59 -13.86
C ALA A 214 -1.14 21.26 -13.04
N TRP A 215 -1.83 20.52 -12.16
CA TRP A 215 -3.04 21.02 -11.50
C TRP A 215 -2.95 21.00 -9.97
N SER A 216 -2.58 19.90 -9.32
CA SER A 216 -2.62 19.82 -7.84
C SER A 216 -1.56 18.93 -7.21
N ASN A 217 -0.65 19.52 -6.45
CA ASN A 217 0.41 18.84 -5.73
C ASN A 217 0.23 19.02 -4.21
N VAL A 218 0.17 17.90 -3.49
CA VAL A 218 -0.08 17.89 -2.05
C VAL A 218 1.16 17.33 -1.33
N TYR A 219 1.62 18.03 -0.30
CA TYR A 219 2.74 17.64 0.53
C TYR A 219 2.28 17.54 1.98
N VAL A 220 2.40 16.36 2.59
CA VAL A 220 1.96 16.12 3.97
C VAL A 220 3.12 15.57 4.79
N GLY A 221 3.56 16.30 5.80
CA GLY A 221 4.70 15.91 6.64
C GLY A 221 5.98 15.72 5.83
N CYS A 222 6.15 16.44 4.71
CA CYS A 222 7.37 16.39 3.91
C CYS A 222 8.44 17.30 4.52
N ALA A 223 9.71 17.02 4.21
CA ALA A 223 10.84 17.77 4.74
C ALA A 223 11.94 17.98 3.68
N GLY A 224 12.91 18.85 4.00
CA GLY A 224 13.93 19.31 3.04
C GLY A 224 13.44 20.52 2.24
N ALA A 225 13.69 20.53 0.93
CA ALA A 225 13.30 21.61 0.04
C ALA A 225 11.87 21.37 -0.53
N VAL A 226 10.88 21.41 0.35
CA VAL A 226 9.46 21.26 -0.01
C VAL A 226 8.99 22.50 -0.79
N ALA A 227 8.15 22.31 -1.80
CA ALA A 227 7.54 23.42 -2.53
C ALA A 227 6.69 24.32 -1.60
N ALA A 228 6.76 25.63 -1.81
CA ALA A 228 5.94 26.58 -1.05
C ALA A 228 4.45 26.46 -1.45
N PRO A 229 3.50 26.64 -0.50
CA PRO A 229 2.08 26.64 -0.82
C PRO A 229 1.75 27.74 -1.84
N SER A 230 0.91 27.40 -2.81
CA SER A 230 0.52 28.31 -3.89
C SER A 230 -0.44 29.39 -3.39
N ALA A 231 -0.34 30.62 -3.92
CA ALA A 231 -1.38 31.63 -3.71
C ALA A 231 -2.72 31.18 -4.31
N ALA A 232 -3.83 31.72 -3.78
CA ALA A 232 -5.14 31.54 -4.39
C ALA A 232 -5.11 32.01 -5.86
N GLY A 233 -5.74 31.27 -6.77
CA GLY A 233 -5.68 31.51 -8.21
C GLY A 233 -4.48 30.90 -8.97
N ALA A 234 -3.33 30.62 -8.34
CA ALA A 234 -2.16 30.05 -9.03
C ALA A 234 -2.29 28.56 -9.42
N GLU A 235 -1.66 28.17 -10.53
CA GLU A 235 -1.53 26.79 -11.01
C GLU A 235 -0.05 26.43 -11.24
N PRO A 236 0.43 25.24 -10.84
CA PRO A 236 -0.31 24.21 -10.12
C PRO A 236 -0.69 24.65 -8.71
N ARG A 237 -1.82 24.14 -8.19
CA ARG A 237 -2.16 24.23 -6.77
C ARG A 237 -1.13 23.47 -5.96
N VAL A 238 -0.50 24.13 -5.00
CA VAL A 238 0.41 23.50 -4.05
C VAL A 238 -0.20 23.62 -2.65
N SER A 239 -0.53 22.48 -2.07
CA SER A 239 -1.04 22.37 -0.70
C SER A 239 0.02 21.72 0.19
N VAL A 240 0.32 22.36 1.32
CA VAL A 240 1.32 21.88 2.27
C VAL A 240 0.69 21.73 3.65
N VAL A 241 0.87 20.56 4.25
CA VAL A 241 0.56 20.25 5.64
C VAL A 241 1.88 19.89 6.32
N ASP A 242 2.31 20.70 7.29
CA ASP A 242 3.67 20.65 7.83
C ASP A 242 4.06 19.30 8.45
N GLN A 243 3.10 18.62 9.08
CA GLN A 243 3.30 17.31 9.72
C GLN A 243 2.14 16.35 9.39
N ALA A 244 2.44 15.07 9.27
CA ALA A 244 1.41 14.04 9.18
C ALA A 244 0.86 13.78 10.60
N PRO A 245 -0.40 14.17 10.91
CA PRO A 245 -0.89 14.20 12.29
C PRO A 245 -0.99 12.81 12.92
N VAL A 246 -1.38 11.82 12.13
CA VAL A 246 -1.33 10.41 12.50
C VAL A 246 -1.02 9.58 11.27
N VAL A 247 -0.11 8.63 11.41
CA VAL A 247 0.32 7.75 10.33
C VAL A 247 0.72 6.40 10.89
N ALA A 248 0.46 5.34 10.14
CA ALA A 248 1.23 4.12 10.25
C ALA A 248 1.69 3.72 8.84
N ALA A 249 2.97 3.39 8.70
CA ALA A 249 3.46 2.90 7.43
C ALA A 249 2.87 1.51 7.12
N LYS A 250 2.75 1.21 5.82
CA LYS A 250 2.30 -0.09 5.33
C LYS A 250 3.19 -1.22 5.90
N PRO A 251 2.63 -2.36 6.33
CA PRO A 251 3.42 -3.56 6.63
C PRO A 251 4.28 -4.00 5.43
N TYR A 252 5.40 -4.67 5.71
CA TYR A 252 6.31 -5.18 4.68
C TYR A 252 7.03 -6.45 5.15
N ILE A 253 7.56 -7.22 4.21
CA ILE A 253 8.25 -8.48 4.48
C ILE A 253 9.75 -8.21 4.57
N VAL A 254 10.41 -8.79 5.57
CA VAL A 254 11.87 -8.75 5.72
C VAL A 254 12.44 -10.16 5.84
N ILE A 255 13.71 -10.32 5.47
CA ILE A 255 14.49 -11.54 5.69
C ILE A 255 15.68 -11.24 6.62
N ASP A 256 15.92 -12.12 7.57
CA ASP A 256 17.20 -12.24 8.27
C ASP A 256 18.09 -13.20 7.48
N GLU A 257 19.10 -12.67 6.79
CA GLU A 257 20.00 -13.47 5.96
C GLU A 257 20.86 -14.45 6.76
N ALA A 258 21.13 -14.18 8.04
CA ALA A 258 21.94 -15.07 8.85
C ALA A 258 21.19 -16.36 9.20
N THR A 259 19.86 -16.28 9.34
CA THR A 259 19.01 -17.43 9.70
C THR A 259 18.16 -17.93 8.52
N GLY A 260 18.02 -17.15 7.46
CA GLY A 260 17.10 -17.38 6.35
C GLY A 260 15.63 -17.18 6.73
N ARG A 261 15.33 -16.70 7.94
CA ARG A 261 13.96 -16.55 8.44
C ARG A 261 13.35 -15.23 7.99
N TYR A 262 12.05 -15.26 7.76
CA TYR A 262 11.24 -14.14 7.34
C TYR A 262 10.36 -13.64 8.48
N ASP A 263 10.15 -12.33 8.51
CA ASP A 263 9.22 -11.66 9.39
C ASP A 263 8.30 -10.73 8.57
N LEU A 264 7.03 -10.66 8.97
CA LEU A 264 6.12 -9.61 8.55
C LEU A 264 6.27 -8.45 9.52
N ARG A 265 6.91 -7.38 9.07
CA ARG A 265 7.15 -6.17 9.85
C ARG A 265 5.96 -5.25 9.77
N VAL A 266 5.42 -4.90 10.93
CA VAL A 266 4.23 -4.04 11.08
C VAL A 266 4.63 -2.75 11.80
N PRO A 267 4.82 -1.64 11.06
CA PRO A 267 5.10 -0.34 11.65
C PRO A 267 4.02 0.09 12.64
N LEU A 268 4.46 0.65 13.77
CA LEU A 268 3.59 1.21 14.78
C LEU A 268 3.05 2.57 14.33
N VAL A 269 1.97 3.00 14.97
CA VAL A 269 1.36 4.31 14.74
C VAL A 269 2.28 5.39 15.29
N ALA A 270 2.47 6.44 14.52
CA ALA A 270 3.20 7.64 14.90
C ALA A 270 2.32 8.87 14.68
N LYS A 271 2.58 9.91 15.47
CA LYS A 271 1.91 11.20 15.37
C LYS A 271 2.91 12.27 14.97
N ASP A 272 2.39 13.31 14.32
CA ASP A 272 3.14 14.53 13.97
C ASP A 272 4.46 14.23 13.23
N VAL A 273 4.41 13.29 12.28
CA VAL A 273 5.60 12.82 11.56
C VAL A 273 5.99 13.81 10.48
N VAL A 274 7.29 14.13 10.42
CA VAL A 274 7.92 15.01 9.44
C VAL A 274 9.08 14.28 8.78
N GLY A 275 9.19 14.40 7.45
CA GLY A 275 10.18 13.69 6.64
C GLY A 275 9.94 12.18 6.58
N ALA A 276 10.92 11.46 6.03
CA ALA A 276 10.89 10.00 5.98
C ALA A 276 11.16 9.40 7.38
N ALA A 277 10.33 8.45 7.79
CA ALA A 277 10.46 7.67 9.01
C ALA A 277 10.80 6.21 8.65
N LEU A 278 12.01 6.00 8.12
CA LEU A 278 12.47 4.68 7.69
C LEU A 278 12.73 3.73 8.86
N ASP A 279 13.09 4.29 10.02
CA ASP A 279 13.44 3.58 11.25
C ASP A 279 12.30 3.61 12.29
N ALA A 280 11.07 3.86 11.83
CA ALA A 280 9.89 3.90 12.70
C ALA A 280 9.76 2.60 13.50
N PRO A 281 9.42 2.67 14.81
CA PRO A 281 9.19 1.49 15.62
C PRO A 281 8.19 0.53 14.97
N TYR A 282 8.40 -0.76 15.16
CA TYR A 282 7.59 -1.82 14.56
C TYR A 282 7.37 -2.97 15.54
N ARG A 283 6.39 -3.83 15.23
CA ARG A 283 6.38 -5.22 15.70
C ARG A 283 6.68 -6.14 14.52
N ASP A 284 7.45 -7.18 14.77
CA ASP A 284 7.67 -8.25 13.80
C ASP A 284 6.75 -9.43 14.13
N VAL A 285 6.20 -10.03 13.08
CA VAL A 285 5.42 -11.27 13.15
C VAL A 285 6.19 -12.33 12.39
N PRO A 286 6.75 -13.34 13.08
CA PRO A 286 7.51 -14.39 12.40
C PRO A 286 6.61 -15.15 11.46
N PHE A 287 7.14 -15.56 10.30
CA PHE A 287 6.33 -16.22 9.27
C PHE A 287 5.72 -17.54 9.72
N GLU A 288 6.22 -18.17 10.79
CA GLU A 288 5.55 -19.29 11.47
C GLU A 288 4.15 -18.93 12.01
N SER A 289 3.85 -17.64 12.16
CA SER A 289 2.56 -17.07 12.53
C SER A 289 1.84 -16.36 11.36
N VAL A 290 2.30 -16.55 10.12
CA VAL A 290 1.74 -15.91 8.91
C VAL A 290 1.30 -16.97 7.92
N PHE A 291 0.01 -17.00 7.58
CA PHE A 291 -0.52 -17.87 6.54
C PHE A 291 -0.35 -17.22 5.15
N VAL A 292 0.41 -17.88 4.26
CA VAL A 292 0.54 -17.45 2.86
C VAL A 292 -0.56 -18.10 2.02
N ALA A 293 -1.55 -17.31 1.61
CA ALA A 293 -2.66 -17.77 0.79
C ALA A 293 -2.27 -17.74 -0.70
N ASP A 294 -2.65 -18.79 -1.44
CA ASP A 294 -2.40 -18.98 -2.87
C ASP A 294 -3.77 -19.17 -3.51
N ALA A 295 -4.13 -18.30 -4.45
CA ALA A 295 -5.45 -18.29 -5.09
C ALA A 295 -5.81 -19.62 -5.79
N SER A 296 -4.81 -20.42 -6.20
CA SER A 296 -5.04 -21.74 -6.79
C SER A 296 -5.43 -22.83 -5.79
N ARG A 297 -5.25 -22.57 -4.48
CA ARG A 297 -5.44 -23.56 -3.41
C ARG A 297 -6.39 -23.07 -2.30
N HIS A 298 -6.47 -21.76 -2.10
CA HIS A 298 -7.06 -21.17 -0.91
C HIS A 298 -8.11 -20.12 -1.28
N GLY A 299 -9.36 -20.35 -0.86
CA GLY A 299 -10.44 -19.35 -0.84
C GLY A 299 -10.68 -18.72 0.55
N ALA A 300 -11.81 -18.02 0.69
CA ALA A 300 -12.19 -17.28 1.90
C ALA A 300 -12.24 -18.15 3.15
N ARG A 301 -12.69 -19.41 3.04
CA ARG A 301 -12.75 -20.37 4.14
C ARG A 301 -11.38 -20.56 4.79
N HIS A 302 -10.36 -20.86 4.00
CA HIS A 302 -9.01 -21.12 4.52
C HIS A 302 -8.40 -19.87 5.16
N ILE A 303 -8.63 -18.71 4.54
CA ILE A 303 -8.17 -17.41 5.06
C ILE A 303 -8.84 -17.11 6.41
N ASN A 304 -10.16 -17.28 6.51
CA ASN A 304 -10.92 -17.06 7.74
C ASN A 304 -10.52 -18.03 8.85
N GLU A 305 -10.28 -19.31 8.53
CA GLU A 305 -9.76 -20.28 9.48
C GLU A 305 -8.36 -19.89 10.01
N ALA A 306 -7.49 -19.36 9.15
CA ALA A 306 -6.17 -18.88 9.57
C ALA A 306 -6.26 -17.69 10.53
N LEU A 307 -7.08 -16.68 10.17
CA LEU A 307 -7.35 -15.52 11.03
C LEU A 307 -7.94 -15.93 12.38
N ALA A 308 -8.88 -16.89 12.39
CA ALA A 308 -9.50 -17.43 13.60
C ALA A 308 -8.50 -18.17 14.50
N ARG A 309 -7.48 -18.84 13.91
CA ARG A 309 -6.38 -19.48 14.65
C ARG A 309 -5.35 -18.51 15.21
N GLY A 310 -5.48 -17.20 14.96
CA GLY A 310 -4.53 -16.22 15.46
C GLY A 310 -3.39 -15.88 14.49
N LEU A 311 -3.41 -16.39 13.25
CA LEU A 311 -2.40 -16.08 12.23
C LEU A 311 -2.71 -14.74 11.56
N ASP A 312 -1.68 -14.03 11.13
CA ASP A 312 -1.79 -12.98 10.10
C ASP A 312 -1.78 -13.62 8.70
N VAL A 313 -2.18 -12.89 7.67
CA VAL A 313 -2.34 -13.43 6.31
C VAL A 313 -1.59 -12.59 5.29
N VAL A 314 -0.80 -13.26 4.45
CA VAL A 314 -0.24 -12.70 3.22
C VAL A 314 -0.93 -13.36 2.03
N LEU A 315 -1.57 -12.56 1.18
CA LEU A 315 -2.18 -13.03 -0.07
C LEU A 315 -1.11 -12.97 -1.16
N ALA A 316 -0.68 -14.12 -1.66
CA ALA A 316 0.22 -14.19 -2.79
C ALA A 316 -0.45 -13.61 -4.06
N PRO A 317 0.34 -13.22 -5.08
CA PRO A 317 -0.21 -12.66 -6.32
C PRO A 317 -1.15 -13.66 -7.00
N GLY A 318 -2.40 -13.25 -7.20
CA GLY A 318 -3.47 -14.05 -7.80
C GLY A 318 -4.85 -13.39 -7.68
N ILE A 319 -5.85 -14.01 -8.30
CA ILE A 319 -7.26 -13.60 -8.22
C ILE A 319 -8.01 -14.60 -7.35
N PHE A 320 -8.45 -14.15 -6.18
CA PHE A 320 -9.22 -14.93 -5.22
C PHE A 320 -10.71 -14.72 -5.48
N GLU A 321 -11.34 -15.69 -6.15
CA GLU A 321 -12.79 -15.77 -6.29
C GLU A 321 -13.40 -16.20 -4.95
N LEU A 322 -13.98 -15.26 -4.21
CA LEU A 322 -14.41 -15.51 -2.84
C LEU A 322 -15.80 -16.16 -2.78
N GLU A 323 -15.89 -17.27 -2.05
CA GLU A 323 -17.15 -17.92 -1.73
C GLU A 323 -17.90 -17.24 -0.56
N SER A 324 -17.20 -16.43 0.24
CA SER A 324 -17.74 -15.66 1.35
C SER A 324 -16.79 -14.50 1.71
N SER A 325 -17.22 -13.56 2.55
CA SER A 325 -16.33 -12.47 3.00
C SER A 325 -15.16 -12.99 3.84
N ILE A 326 -13.98 -12.41 3.63
CA ILE A 326 -12.88 -12.48 4.59
C ILE A 326 -13.27 -11.66 5.81
N ARG A 327 -13.20 -12.24 7.01
CA ARG A 327 -13.65 -11.65 8.27
C ARG A 327 -12.45 -11.34 9.16
N MET A 328 -12.14 -10.06 9.30
CA MET A 328 -11.11 -9.60 10.23
C MET A 328 -11.78 -9.16 11.53
N ALA A 329 -11.44 -9.78 12.66
CA ALA A 329 -12.08 -9.49 13.95
C ALA A 329 -11.11 -9.50 15.15
N ARG A 330 -9.83 -9.82 14.92
CA ARG A 330 -8.80 -9.85 15.96
C ARG A 330 -8.08 -8.50 15.99
N PRO A 331 -7.91 -7.85 17.15
CA PRO A 331 -7.07 -6.67 17.28
C PRO A 331 -5.68 -6.91 16.68
N GLY A 332 -5.17 -5.94 15.92
CA GLY A 332 -3.86 -6.07 15.29
C GLY A 332 -3.77 -7.07 14.14
N ALA A 333 -4.85 -7.70 13.69
CA ALA A 333 -4.78 -8.62 12.55
C ALA A 333 -4.29 -7.93 11.28
N VAL A 334 -3.41 -8.60 10.54
CA VAL A 334 -2.89 -8.14 9.25
C VAL A 334 -3.38 -9.06 8.14
N VAL A 335 -3.96 -8.45 7.11
CA VAL A 335 -4.19 -9.06 5.79
C VAL A 335 -3.48 -8.17 4.77
N MET A 336 -2.45 -8.70 4.12
CA MET A 336 -1.65 -7.95 3.14
C MET A 336 -1.52 -8.71 1.83
N GLY A 337 -1.77 -8.05 0.70
CA GLY A 337 -1.51 -8.62 -0.61
C GLY A 337 -0.10 -8.35 -1.13
N LEU A 338 0.34 -9.21 -2.04
CA LEU A 338 1.52 -9.03 -2.90
C LEU A 338 1.06 -9.01 -4.36
N GLY A 339 1.78 -8.29 -5.23
CA GLY A 339 1.56 -8.34 -6.68
C GLY A 339 0.11 -8.13 -7.10
N TYR A 340 -0.60 -7.18 -6.47
CA TYR A 340 -2.01 -6.88 -6.77
C TYR A 340 -2.96 -8.06 -6.59
N ALA A 341 -2.75 -8.85 -5.52
CA ALA A 341 -3.72 -9.85 -5.06
C ALA A 341 -5.14 -9.27 -5.08
N THR A 342 -5.99 -9.87 -5.92
CA THR A 342 -7.32 -9.36 -6.22
C THR A 342 -8.35 -10.23 -5.50
N LEU A 343 -9.21 -9.62 -4.70
CA LEU A 343 -10.33 -10.25 -4.05
C LEU A 343 -11.59 -9.94 -4.87
N VAL A 344 -12.20 -10.96 -5.47
CA VAL A 344 -13.45 -10.82 -6.20
C VAL A 344 -14.60 -11.12 -5.26
N ALA A 345 -15.57 -10.19 -5.19
CA ALA A 345 -16.68 -10.26 -4.26
C ALA A 345 -17.53 -11.52 -4.48
N PRO A 346 -18.06 -12.16 -3.42
CA PRO A 346 -18.99 -13.28 -3.58
C PRO A 346 -20.19 -12.93 -4.47
N ALA A 347 -20.63 -13.88 -5.29
CA ALA A 347 -21.81 -13.74 -6.16
C ALA A 347 -23.10 -13.41 -5.39
N SER A 348 -23.14 -13.69 -4.09
CA SER A 348 -24.24 -13.30 -3.20
C SER A 348 -24.38 -11.79 -3.00
N GLY A 349 -23.40 -10.97 -3.43
CA GLY A 349 -23.35 -9.53 -3.18
C GLY A 349 -22.74 -9.15 -1.83
N ALA A 350 -22.25 -10.13 -1.07
CA ALA A 350 -21.46 -9.87 0.14
C ALA A 350 -20.15 -9.15 -0.20
N PRO A 351 -19.57 -8.36 0.74
CA PRO A 351 -18.27 -7.72 0.51
C PRO A 351 -17.13 -8.73 0.47
N CYS A 352 -16.02 -8.32 -0.15
CA CYS A 352 -14.78 -9.08 -0.14
C CYS A 352 -14.25 -9.22 1.28
N VAL A 353 -14.25 -8.11 2.02
CA VAL A 353 -13.74 -8.04 3.39
C VAL A 353 -14.78 -7.39 4.31
N ILE A 354 -14.98 -7.99 5.48
CA ILE A 354 -15.70 -7.41 6.62
C ILE A 354 -14.72 -7.32 7.78
N ALA A 355 -14.52 -6.13 8.28
CA ALA A 355 -13.79 -5.90 9.52
C ALA A 355 -14.74 -5.43 10.62
N ASN A 356 -14.59 -6.06 11.79
CA ASN A 356 -15.08 -5.54 13.06
C ASN A 356 -13.86 -4.95 13.76
N ASP A 357 -13.59 -3.68 13.50
CA ASP A 357 -12.48 -2.92 14.04
C ASP A 357 -12.40 -3.09 15.56
N ALA A 358 -11.30 -3.68 15.98
CA ALA A 358 -10.97 -3.91 17.37
C ALA A 358 -9.62 -3.25 17.72
N GLY A 359 -9.16 -2.30 16.89
CA GLY A 359 -7.89 -1.59 17.03
C GLY A 359 -6.72 -2.24 16.28
N GLY A 360 -5.85 -1.39 15.72
CA GLY A 360 -4.53 -1.77 15.20
C GLY A 360 -4.51 -2.68 13.98
N MET A 361 -5.66 -2.97 13.37
CA MET A 361 -5.75 -3.89 12.24
C MET A 361 -5.15 -3.25 10.97
N ARG A 362 -4.67 -4.09 10.05
CA ARG A 362 -4.03 -3.67 8.81
C ARG A 362 -4.64 -4.44 7.63
N LEU A 363 -5.25 -3.72 6.69
CA LEU A 363 -5.55 -4.24 5.36
C LEU A 363 -4.68 -3.49 4.36
N ALA A 364 -3.81 -4.21 3.65
CA ALA A 364 -2.78 -3.59 2.82
C ALA A 364 -2.65 -4.23 1.44
N SER A 365 -2.40 -3.42 0.40
CA SER A 365 -2.04 -3.86 -0.95
C SER A 365 -2.99 -4.90 -1.56
N VAL A 366 -4.30 -4.60 -1.53
CA VAL A 366 -5.34 -5.46 -2.11
C VAL A 366 -6.16 -4.71 -3.16
N VAL A 367 -6.60 -5.44 -4.19
CA VAL A 367 -7.61 -4.97 -5.13
C VAL A 367 -8.93 -5.64 -4.81
N LEU A 368 -9.97 -4.85 -4.54
CA LEU A 368 -11.33 -5.33 -4.32
C LEU A 368 -12.10 -5.21 -5.63
N GLN A 369 -12.70 -6.28 -6.11
CA GLN A 369 -13.36 -6.32 -7.41
C GLN A 369 -14.82 -6.77 -7.27
N ALA A 370 -15.72 -6.07 -7.96
CA ALA A 370 -17.09 -6.55 -8.13
C ALA A 370 -17.14 -7.79 -9.04
N SER A 371 -17.95 -8.79 -8.67
CA SER A 371 -18.13 -10.03 -9.45
C SER A 371 -19.25 -9.93 -10.49
N GLU A 372 -20.48 -9.65 -10.05
CA GLU A 372 -21.69 -9.62 -10.87
C GLU A 372 -22.62 -8.46 -10.46
N VAL A 373 -23.84 -8.39 -11.01
CA VAL A 373 -24.89 -7.49 -10.53
C VAL A 373 -25.67 -8.18 -9.39
N PRO A 374 -25.50 -7.76 -8.13
CA PRO A 374 -26.18 -8.39 -7.01
C PRO A 374 -27.67 -7.99 -6.98
N ALA A 375 -28.53 -8.85 -6.44
CA ALA A 375 -29.98 -8.62 -6.37
C ALA A 375 -30.37 -7.40 -5.50
N GLY A 376 -29.51 -6.96 -4.59
CA GLY A 376 -29.75 -5.82 -3.70
C GLY A 376 -28.51 -4.95 -3.51
N ASP A 377 -28.52 -4.16 -2.43
CA ASP A 377 -27.38 -3.31 -2.09
C ASP A 377 -26.14 -4.11 -1.74
N SER A 378 -25.00 -3.65 -2.24
CA SER A 378 -23.74 -4.36 -2.14
C SER A 378 -22.60 -3.41 -1.84
N SER A 379 -21.55 -3.96 -1.25
CA SER A 379 -20.31 -3.23 -1.03
C SER A 379 -19.10 -4.12 -1.22
N LEU A 380 -17.92 -3.56 -1.50
CA LEU A 380 -16.71 -4.38 -1.65
C LEU A 380 -15.91 -4.47 -0.34
N LEU A 381 -15.96 -3.44 0.49
CA LEU A 381 -15.40 -3.41 1.86
C LEU A 381 -16.44 -2.90 2.85
N ARG A 382 -16.55 -3.57 4.00
CA ARG A 382 -17.23 -3.03 5.19
C ARG A 382 -16.26 -3.02 6.36
N TRP A 383 -16.08 -1.84 6.95
CA TRP A 383 -15.22 -1.62 8.10
C TRP A 383 -16.02 -0.93 9.20
N GLY A 384 -16.56 -1.70 10.14
CA GLY A 384 -17.32 -1.19 11.29
C GLY A 384 -16.62 -1.54 12.61
N GLY A 385 -17.10 -1.06 13.75
CA GLY A 385 -16.47 -1.29 15.06
C GLY A 385 -16.05 0.01 15.74
N ASP A 386 -15.50 -0.10 16.95
CA ASP A 386 -15.10 1.04 17.77
C ASP A 386 -13.58 1.20 17.71
N GLY A 387 -13.09 1.84 16.64
CA GLY A 387 -11.66 2.08 16.47
C GLY A 387 -11.10 3.03 17.53
N SER A 388 -9.77 3.05 17.66
CA SER A 388 -9.04 3.77 18.71
C SER A 388 -8.15 4.86 18.13
N GLU A 389 -8.13 6.05 18.72
CA GLU A 389 -7.20 7.12 18.33
C GLU A 389 -5.73 6.75 18.61
N THR A 390 -5.48 5.91 19.62
CA THR A 390 -4.13 5.48 20.02
C THR A 390 -3.69 4.17 19.36
N ASP A 391 -4.63 3.42 18.81
CA ASP A 391 -4.37 2.19 18.05
C ASP A 391 -5.28 2.12 16.81
N PRO A 392 -5.16 3.09 15.88
CA PRO A 392 -6.01 3.14 14.70
C PRO A 392 -5.74 1.94 13.78
N SER A 393 -6.82 1.41 13.22
CA SER A 393 -6.76 0.53 12.08
C SER A 393 -6.39 1.30 10.81
N VAL A 394 -5.69 0.65 9.88
CA VAL A 394 -5.15 1.30 8.69
C VAL A 394 -5.49 0.50 7.43
N LEU A 395 -5.99 1.20 6.43
CA LEU A 395 -6.16 0.74 5.05
C LEU A 395 -5.07 1.39 4.19
N SER A 396 -4.08 0.61 3.74
CA SER A 396 -2.97 1.10 2.92
C SER A 396 -2.96 0.47 1.53
N ASP A 397 -2.96 1.25 0.45
CA ASP A 397 -2.98 0.70 -0.91
C ASP A 397 -4.18 -0.25 -1.12
N VAL A 398 -5.36 0.18 -0.67
CA VAL A 398 -6.62 -0.55 -0.85
C VAL A 398 -7.31 0.03 -2.07
N PHE A 399 -7.30 -0.72 -3.15
CA PHE A 399 -7.89 -0.32 -4.41
C PHE A 399 -9.21 -1.05 -4.60
N ALA A 400 -10.18 -0.41 -5.24
CA ALA A 400 -11.45 -1.02 -5.58
C ALA A 400 -11.76 -0.76 -7.04
N ARG A 401 -12.29 -1.77 -7.74
CA ARG A 401 -12.81 -1.62 -9.09
C ARG A 401 -14.18 -2.23 -9.29
N VAL A 402 -15.01 -1.51 -10.05
CA VAL A 402 -16.31 -1.99 -10.52
C VAL A 402 -16.29 -1.90 -12.04
N GLY A 403 -16.07 -3.05 -12.69
CA GLY A 403 -15.85 -3.16 -14.13
C GLY A 403 -14.36 -3.14 -14.49
N GLY A 404 -14.09 -3.13 -15.79
CA GLY A 404 -12.73 -3.18 -16.35
C GLY A 404 -12.48 -4.53 -17.02
N PRO A 405 -12.05 -5.57 -16.28
CA PRO A 405 -11.91 -6.92 -16.84
C PRO A 405 -13.25 -7.60 -17.09
N GLY A 406 -13.32 -8.41 -18.15
CA GLY A 406 -14.48 -9.27 -18.43
C GLY A 406 -15.76 -8.50 -18.80
N SER A 407 -16.91 -8.96 -18.30
CA SER A 407 -18.23 -8.43 -18.68
C SER A 407 -18.51 -7.04 -18.08
N LEU A 408 -19.10 -6.16 -18.88
CA LEU A 408 -19.60 -4.84 -18.44
C LEU A 408 -20.78 -4.90 -17.45
N LYS A 409 -21.28 -6.09 -17.08
CA LYS A 409 -22.44 -6.27 -16.20
C LYS A 409 -22.02 -6.58 -14.76
N VAL A 410 -21.41 -5.60 -14.10
CA VAL A 410 -21.07 -5.68 -12.67
C VAL A 410 -21.53 -4.43 -11.93
N ARG A 411 -21.83 -4.57 -10.64
CA ARG A 411 -22.28 -3.45 -9.80
C ARG A 411 -21.83 -3.64 -8.35
N ALA A 412 -21.41 -2.55 -7.71
CA ALA A 412 -21.48 -2.38 -6.26
C ALA A 412 -22.47 -1.24 -5.96
N SER A 413 -23.04 -1.12 -4.75
CA SER A 413 -23.76 0.11 -4.29
C SER A 413 -22.84 1.05 -3.48
N VAL A 414 -21.80 0.51 -2.86
CA VAL A 414 -20.77 1.29 -2.15
C VAL A 414 -19.44 0.54 -2.26
N MET A 415 -18.39 1.08 -2.88
CA MET A 415 -17.13 0.34 -2.96
C MET A 415 -16.53 0.09 -1.56
N VAL A 416 -16.42 1.14 -0.75
CA VAL A 416 -15.84 1.09 0.59
C VAL A 416 -16.77 1.78 1.58
N HIS A 417 -17.23 1.04 2.58
CA HIS A 417 -18.05 1.57 3.68
C HIS A 417 -17.27 1.48 5.00
N VAL A 418 -16.82 2.63 5.51
CA VAL A 418 -16.12 2.75 6.80
C VAL A 418 -17.04 3.46 7.78
N ALA A 419 -17.53 2.72 8.76
CA ALA A 419 -18.36 3.21 9.85
C ALA A 419 -17.60 3.30 11.18
N ALA A 420 -16.43 2.66 11.28
CA ALA A 420 -15.59 2.74 12.48
C ALA A 420 -14.95 4.12 12.64
N SER A 421 -14.79 4.56 13.89
CA SER A 421 -14.00 5.76 14.24
C SER A 421 -12.49 5.49 14.11
N HIS A 422 -11.70 6.54 13.87
CA HIS A 422 -10.23 6.49 13.90
C HIS A 422 -9.59 5.45 12.96
N VAL A 423 -10.13 5.29 11.76
CA VAL A 423 -9.49 4.51 10.68
C VAL A 423 -8.67 5.43 9.81
N ILE A 424 -7.42 5.05 9.54
CA ILE A 424 -6.54 5.75 8.60
C ILE A 424 -6.73 5.16 7.20
N LEU A 425 -7.09 6.03 6.26
CA LEU A 425 -7.15 5.70 4.83
C LEU A 425 -5.90 6.29 4.18
N ASP A 426 -4.98 5.44 3.74
CA ASP A 426 -3.69 5.83 3.21
C ASP A 426 -3.47 5.25 1.81
N ASN A 427 -3.79 6.06 0.79
CA ASN A 427 -3.78 5.69 -0.63
C ASN A 427 -4.88 4.67 -1.00
N LEU A 428 -6.08 5.17 -1.30
CA LEU A 428 -7.18 4.40 -1.87
C LEU A 428 -7.47 4.91 -3.29
N TRP A 429 -7.80 4.00 -4.20
CA TRP A 429 -8.35 4.34 -5.50
C TRP A 429 -9.63 3.55 -5.72
N LEU A 430 -10.76 4.26 -5.86
CA LEU A 430 -12.10 3.68 -5.95
C LEU A 430 -12.62 3.91 -7.38
N TRP A 431 -12.28 2.97 -8.27
CA TRP A 431 -12.45 3.14 -9.69
C TRP A 431 -13.70 2.43 -10.20
N ARG A 432 -14.74 3.20 -10.54
CA ARG A 432 -15.79 2.69 -11.43
C ARG A 432 -15.24 2.78 -12.84
N ALA A 433 -15.11 1.64 -13.49
CA ALA A 433 -14.40 1.57 -14.75
C ALA A 433 -15.03 2.48 -15.83
N ASP A 434 -14.25 3.46 -16.29
CA ASP A 434 -14.60 4.32 -17.43
C ASP A 434 -14.25 3.67 -18.79
N HIS A 435 -13.38 2.66 -18.78
CA HIS A 435 -13.05 1.80 -19.92
C HIS A 435 -12.89 0.34 -19.48
N ALA A 436 -12.96 -0.59 -20.43
CA ALA A 436 -12.98 -2.01 -20.14
C ALA A 436 -12.31 -2.82 -21.26
N GLU A 437 -11.98 -4.06 -20.93
CA GLU A 437 -11.68 -5.09 -21.91
C GLU A 437 -12.94 -5.35 -22.74
N LEU A 438 -12.81 -5.23 -24.06
CA LEU A 438 -13.92 -5.48 -24.97
C LEU A 438 -13.91 -6.95 -25.40
N ALA A 439 -15.06 -7.61 -25.36
CA ALA A 439 -15.20 -8.92 -25.96
C ALA A 439 -15.01 -8.84 -27.50
N PRO A 440 -14.61 -9.93 -28.18
CA PRO A 440 -14.51 -9.94 -29.63
C PRO A 440 -15.80 -9.46 -30.31
N GLY A 441 -15.72 -8.36 -31.06
CA GLY A 441 -16.85 -7.74 -31.76
C GLY A 441 -17.68 -6.76 -30.91
N GLU A 442 -17.38 -6.58 -29.63
CA GLU A 442 -18.01 -5.55 -28.80
C GLU A 442 -17.47 -4.16 -29.18
N GLN A 443 -18.39 -3.20 -29.37
CA GLN A 443 -18.03 -1.82 -29.66
C GLN A 443 -17.85 -1.04 -28.35
N PRO A 444 -16.87 -0.11 -28.28
CA PRO A 444 -16.72 0.78 -27.14
C PRO A 444 -18.04 1.53 -26.85
N ARG A 445 -18.49 1.55 -25.60
CA ARG A 445 -19.67 2.33 -25.23
C ARG A 445 -19.31 3.81 -25.12
N SER A 446 -20.17 4.68 -25.65
CA SER A 446 -20.04 6.13 -25.53
C SER A 446 -20.46 6.69 -24.16
N ARG A 447 -20.95 5.85 -23.24
CA ARG A 447 -21.43 6.25 -21.91
C ARG A 447 -21.01 5.27 -20.80
N PRO A 448 -20.50 5.76 -19.65
CA PRO A 448 -20.15 4.97 -18.47
C PRO A 448 -21.30 4.10 -17.90
N VAL A 449 -20.98 3.00 -17.21
CA VAL A 449 -21.92 2.02 -16.59
C VAL A 449 -22.93 2.70 -15.64
N HIS A 450 -24.24 2.67 -15.90
CA HIS A 450 -25.34 3.40 -15.17
C HIS A 450 -25.06 3.94 -13.75
N GLU A 451 -25.42 5.22 -13.56
CA GLU A 451 -25.27 6.04 -12.35
C GLU A 451 -25.98 5.45 -11.11
N SER A 452 -25.19 4.95 -10.17
CA SER A 452 -25.38 5.16 -8.73
C SER A 452 -24.01 4.90 -8.11
N ASN A 453 -23.51 5.82 -7.26
CA ASN A 453 -22.61 5.58 -6.11
C ASN A 453 -21.64 6.74 -5.84
N CYS A 454 -21.99 7.56 -4.87
CA CYS A 454 -21.08 7.92 -3.78
C CYS A 454 -21.98 8.23 -2.57
N GLY A 455 -22.38 7.19 -1.84
CA GLY A 455 -23.19 7.30 -0.64
C GLY A 455 -22.33 7.22 0.61
N VAL A 456 -21.74 8.33 1.04
CA VAL A 456 -21.42 8.52 2.46
C VAL A 456 -22.74 8.91 3.13
N SER A 457 -23.60 7.94 3.46
CA SER A 457 -24.89 8.24 4.10
C SER A 457 -24.72 8.38 5.60
N SER A 458 -24.48 9.62 6.04
CA SER A 458 -24.91 10.17 7.34
C SER A 458 -24.86 11.70 7.22
N PRO A 459 -25.77 12.47 7.84
CA PRO A 459 -25.69 13.93 7.83
C PRO A 459 -24.34 14.37 8.41
N PRO A 460 -23.82 15.56 8.02
CA PRO A 460 -22.49 16.01 8.41
C PRO A 460 -22.49 16.33 9.91
N LEU A 461 -22.24 15.32 10.73
CA LEU A 461 -21.56 15.48 12.00
C LEU A 461 -20.11 15.08 11.74
N LEU A 462 -19.37 16.01 11.13
CA LEU A 462 -17.96 16.21 11.44
C LEU A 462 -17.88 16.40 12.96
N ASN A 463 -17.73 15.32 13.72
CA ASN A 463 -17.40 15.39 15.13
C ASN A 463 -16.20 14.49 15.37
N ARG A 464 -15.03 15.15 15.41
CA ARG A 464 -13.73 14.71 15.96
C ARG A 464 -13.26 13.30 15.54
N GLY A 465 -12.27 13.24 14.65
CA GLY A 465 -11.35 12.09 14.60
C GLY A 465 -10.97 11.53 13.22
N LEU A 466 -11.46 12.09 12.11
CA LEU A 466 -11.05 11.67 10.77
C LEU A 466 -9.83 12.48 10.29
N HIS A 467 -8.68 11.82 10.25
CA HIS A 467 -7.53 12.21 9.45
C HIS A 467 -7.56 11.38 8.15
N ALA A 468 -8.44 11.72 7.22
CA ALA A 468 -8.48 11.08 5.91
C ALA A 468 -7.73 11.96 4.90
N ILE A 469 -6.83 11.33 4.13
CA ILE A 469 -6.22 11.94 2.95
C ILE A 469 -6.57 11.07 1.74
N ASP A 470 -7.31 11.71 0.84
CA ASP A 470 -7.59 11.41 -0.57
C ASP A 470 -8.41 10.15 -0.93
N ALA A 471 -9.53 10.42 -1.61
CA ALA A 471 -10.23 9.50 -2.49
C ALA A 471 -10.47 10.28 -3.79
N THR A 472 -9.64 10.05 -4.81
CA THR A 472 -9.75 10.76 -6.09
C THR A 472 -10.72 10.02 -7.01
N PRO A 473 -11.88 10.60 -7.38
CA PRO A 473 -12.72 10.04 -8.42
C PRO A 473 -12.07 10.28 -9.79
N ALA A 474 -12.00 9.24 -10.62
CA ALA A 474 -11.72 9.41 -12.05
C ALA A 474 -12.86 10.22 -12.68
N ARG A 475 -12.53 11.27 -13.44
CA ARG A 475 -13.49 12.03 -14.24
C ARG A 475 -13.54 11.52 -15.67
#